data_AF-A0AAU4BQ85-F1
#
_entry.id   AF-A0AAU4BQ85-F1
#
_cell.length_a   1.000
_cell.length_b   1.000
_cell.length_c   1.000
_cell.angle_alpha   90.00
_cell.angle_beta   90.00
_cell.angle_gamma   90.00
#
_symmetry.space_group_name_H-M   'P 1'
#
loop_
_entity.id
_entity.type
_entity.pdbx_description
1 polymer ?
#
loop_
_entity_poly.entity_id
_entity_poly.type
_entity_poly.pdbx_seq_one_letter_code
_entity_poly.pdbx_strand_id
1 'polypeptide(L)'
;MSELFEGILRAYDERRRADLVAAYMAVEHAAEPVSEVRFAALREPALRRTVEDMLKLSGRTLVRSEQTRWISGYRDDVAAELARDPECVRPVQERAVLTLILIHSVAIPRAAGSLTDDSWLSPYPTPIDELRRRTQLPLGELETSLRRLRLAGLVSQVKAGADDAGGFVPGPQFHRLTDAARRRMQEELILAAGPDSPLAAAIRARRRGREHDRGEIT
;
A
#
# COMPACT_ATOMS: atom_id res chain seq x y z
N MET A 1 7.04 25.22 11.01
CA MET A 1 6.13 24.08 11.17
C MET A 1 4.75 24.52 10.74
N SER A 2 3.98 23.65 10.08
CA SER A 2 2.60 23.98 9.70
C SER A 2 1.78 24.34 10.95
N GLU A 3 1.00 25.43 10.90
CA GLU A 3 0.08 25.84 11.98
C GLU A 3 -0.87 24.71 12.41
N LEU A 4 -1.07 23.73 11.51
CA LEU A 4 -1.87 22.54 11.72
C LEU A 4 -1.51 21.77 13.01
N PHE A 5 -0.23 21.66 13.36
CA PHE A 5 0.21 20.83 14.51
C PHE A 5 0.39 21.61 15.80
N GLU A 6 0.33 22.93 15.74
CA GLU A 6 0.67 23.80 16.87
C GLU A 6 -0.23 23.53 18.08
N GLY A 7 -1.52 23.25 17.86
CA GLY A 7 -2.46 22.88 18.94
C GLY A 7 -2.05 21.63 19.71
N ILE A 8 -1.51 20.61 19.03
CA ILE A 8 -1.06 19.35 19.63
C ILE A 8 0.30 19.52 20.32
N LEU A 9 1.22 20.23 19.67
CA LEU A 9 2.62 20.34 20.11
C LEU A 9 2.81 21.30 21.28
N ARG A 10 1.88 22.23 21.52
CA ARG A 10 1.95 23.24 22.59
C ARG A 10 2.22 22.65 23.98
N ALA A 11 1.70 21.47 24.27
CA ALA A 11 1.85 20.80 25.58
C ALA A 11 3.27 20.26 25.85
N TYR A 12 4.15 20.23 24.84
CA TYR A 12 5.48 19.65 24.92
C TYR A 12 6.56 20.72 25.01
N ASP A 13 7.68 20.38 25.65
CA ASP A 13 8.92 21.15 25.57
C ASP A 13 9.55 21.04 24.17
N GLU A 14 10.51 21.92 23.87
CA GLU A 14 11.10 22.03 22.54
C GLU A 14 11.78 20.73 22.08
N ARG A 15 12.42 20.01 23.01
CA ARG A 15 13.08 18.74 22.69
C ARG A 15 12.07 17.68 22.26
N ARG A 16 10.99 17.52 23.04
CA ARG A 16 9.93 16.56 22.73
C ARG A 16 9.19 16.94 21.45
N ARG A 17 8.99 18.24 21.18
CA ARG A 17 8.43 18.72 19.91
C ARG A 17 9.32 18.29 18.74
N ALA A 18 10.63 18.49 18.84
CA ALA A 18 11.57 18.07 17.81
C ALA A 18 11.52 16.55 17.58
N ASP A 19 11.46 15.74 18.64
CA ASP A 19 11.35 14.28 18.53
C ASP A 19 10.05 13.82 17.84
N LEU A 20 8.91 14.45 18.17
CA LEU A 20 7.60 14.18 17.54
C LEU A 20 7.61 14.54 16.06
N VAL A 21 8.14 15.72 15.72
CA VAL A 21 8.25 16.19 14.33
C VAL A 21 9.18 15.31 13.53
N ALA A 22 10.33 14.92 14.09
CA ALA A 22 11.27 14.02 13.43
C ALA A 22 10.61 12.66 13.13
N ALA A 23 9.87 12.09 14.09
CA ALA A 23 9.14 10.84 13.89
C ALA A 23 8.04 10.99 12.83
N TYR A 24 7.24 12.06 12.88
CA TYR A 24 6.21 12.36 11.89
C TYR A 24 6.80 12.45 10.47
N MET A 25 7.87 13.23 10.31
CA MET A 25 8.54 13.41 9.02
C MET A 25 9.12 12.08 8.51
N ALA A 26 9.70 11.27 9.41
CA ALA A 26 10.25 9.98 9.05
C ALA A 26 9.18 9.00 8.54
N VAL A 27 8.06 8.84 9.25
CA VAL A 27 6.99 7.92 8.81
C VAL A 27 6.23 8.44 7.58
N GLU A 28 6.21 9.75 7.34
CA GLU A 28 5.54 10.29 6.16
C GLU A 28 6.41 10.26 4.90
N HIS A 29 7.71 10.55 4.99
CA HIS A 29 8.54 10.70 3.79
C HIS A 29 9.43 9.50 3.49
N ALA A 30 9.59 8.54 4.41
CA ALA A 30 10.35 7.33 4.11
C ALA A 30 9.67 6.47 3.04
N ALA A 31 10.46 5.92 2.12
CA ALA A 31 9.98 4.89 1.20
C ALA A 31 9.72 3.56 1.94
N GLU A 32 10.58 3.24 2.90
CA GLU A 32 10.56 2.00 3.68
C GLU A 32 10.09 2.24 5.12
N PRO A 33 9.44 1.26 5.78
CA PRO A 33 9.09 1.35 7.19
C PRO A 33 10.30 1.64 8.09
N VAL A 34 10.18 2.66 8.95
CA VAL A 34 11.24 3.09 9.86
C VAL A 34 11.19 2.32 11.17
N SER A 35 12.36 1.97 11.70
CA SER A 35 12.47 1.29 13.00
C SER A 35 12.14 2.25 14.14
N GLU A 36 11.34 1.78 15.10
CA GLU A 36 11.01 2.56 16.31
C GLU A 36 12.23 2.82 17.21
N VAL A 37 13.30 2.03 17.09
CA VAL A 37 14.54 2.22 17.85
C VAL A 37 15.20 3.56 17.49
N ARG A 38 14.99 4.06 16.27
CA ARG A 38 15.56 5.34 15.80
C ARG A 38 14.79 6.56 16.28
N PHE A 39 13.56 6.39 16.77
CA PHE A 39 12.67 7.49 17.12
C PHE A 39 11.96 7.20 18.45
N ALA A 40 12.38 7.89 19.52
CA ALA A 40 11.75 7.74 20.84
C ALA A 40 10.22 7.94 20.77
N ALA A 41 9.77 8.89 19.96
CA ALA A 41 8.36 9.16 19.73
C ALA A 41 7.57 8.01 19.06
N LEU A 42 8.23 7.09 18.35
CA LEU A 42 7.60 5.86 17.85
C LEU A 42 7.66 4.73 18.88
N ARG A 43 8.68 4.68 19.73
CA ARG A 43 8.85 3.62 20.73
C ARG A 43 7.92 3.83 21.94
N GLU A 44 7.77 5.05 22.41
CA GLU A 44 7.00 5.38 23.61
C GLU A 44 5.50 5.52 23.30
N PRO A 45 4.60 4.74 23.96
CA PRO A 45 3.18 4.73 23.61
C PRO A 45 2.48 6.09 23.68
N ALA A 46 2.84 6.95 24.64
CA ALA A 46 2.22 8.28 24.78
C ALA A 46 2.62 9.23 23.65
N LEU A 47 3.91 9.24 23.27
CA LEU A 47 4.38 10.05 22.16
C LEU A 47 3.90 9.48 20.82
N ARG A 48 3.79 8.15 20.69
CA ARG A 48 3.26 7.51 19.48
C ARG A 48 1.81 7.92 19.22
N ARG A 49 0.97 7.96 20.25
CA ARG A 49 -0.41 8.48 20.14
C ARG A 49 -0.43 9.92 19.65
N THR A 50 0.55 10.72 20.07
CA THR A 50 0.68 12.12 19.60
C THR A 50 1.04 12.17 18.11
N VAL A 51 1.96 11.31 17.65
CA VAL A 51 2.28 11.15 16.21
C VAL A 51 1.05 10.68 15.42
N GLU A 52 0.27 9.74 15.96
CA GLU A 52 -0.99 9.30 15.37
C GLU A 52 -2.00 10.45 15.25
N ASP A 53 -2.12 11.30 16.27
CA ASP A 53 -3.00 12.47 16.24
C ASP A 53 -2.53 13.52 15.23
N MET A 54 -1.22 13.75 15.10
CA MET A 54 -0.65 14.60 14.04
C MET A 54 -0.99 14.04 12.65
N LEU A 55 -0.85 12.73 12.43
CA LEU A 55 -1.19 12.08 11.16
C LEU A 55 -2.69 12.17 10.85
N LYS A 56 -3.56 12.03 11.84
CA LYS A 56 -5.02 12.14 11.64
C LYS A 56 -5.43 13.49 11.07
N LEU A 57 -4.75 14.58 11.47
CA LEU A 57 -5.02 15.93 10.96
C LEU A 57 -4.73 16.10 9.47
N SER A 58 -3.86 15.28 8.88
CA SER A 58 -3.57 15.26 7.44
C SER A 58 -4.27 14.11 6.69
N GLY A 59 -5.26 13.46 7.32
CA GLY A 59 -5.97 12.33 6.72
C GLY A 59 -5.15 11.03 6.68
N ARG A 60 -4.05 10.99 7.44
CA ARG A 60 -3.12 9.87 7.51
C ARG A 60 -3.36 9.03 8.76
N THR A 61 -2.80 7.82 8.76
CA THR A 61 -2.78 6.92 9.89
C THR A 61 -1.41 6.28 10.03
N LEU A 62 -1.02 5.97 11.26
CA LEU A 62 0.18 5.19 11.51
C LEU A 62 -0.10 3.72 11.16
N VAL A 63 0.78 3.12 10.39
CA VAL A 63 0.71 1.74 9.91
C VAL A 63 1.92 0.98 10.44
N ARG A 64 1.65 -0.16 11.07
CA ARG A 64 2.68 -1.09 11.53
C ARG A 64 2.95 -2.10 10.42
N SER A 65 4.15 -2.11 9.87
CA SER A 65 4.51 -3.07 8.80
C SER A 65 5.06 -4.38 9.36
N GLU A 66 5.78 -4.30 10.48
CA GLU A 66 6.37 -5.42 11.23
C GLU A 66 6.28 -5.10 12.73
N GLN A 67 6.72 -6.02 13.60
CA GLN A 67 6.64 -5.81 15.05
C GLN A 67 7.26 -4.49 15.52
N THR A 68 8.33 -3.98 14.92
CA THR A 68 9.03 -2.77 15.40
C THR A 68 9.24 -1.71 14.32
N ARG A 69 8.48 -1.80 13.22
CA ARG A 69 8.60 -0.88 12.08
C ARG A 69 7.30 -0.20 11.74
N TRP A 70 7.41 1.09 11.48
CA TRP A 70 6.28 2.00 11.29
C TRP A 70 6.42 2.78 9.98
N ILE A 71 5.30 3.05 9.35
CA ILE A 71 5.16 3.97 8.22
C ILE A 71 3.80 4.65 8.33
N SER A 72 3.54 5.70 7.56
CA SER A 72 2.18 6.25 7.47
C SER A 72 1.48 5.81 6.19
N GLY A 73 0.16 5.68 6.29
CA GLY A 73 -0.75 5.42 5.18
C GLY A 73 -1.93 6.38 5.19
N TYR A 74 -2.79 6.31 4.17
CA TYR A 74 -4.07 7.01 4.22
C TYR A 74 -5.01 6.30 5.17
N ARG A 75 -5.82 7.06 5.91
CA ARG A 75 -6.97 6.49 6.60
C ARG A 75 -7.92 5.88 5.58
N ASP A 76 -8.62 4.82 5.97
CA ASP A 76 -9.46 4.06 5.03
C ASP A 76 -10.63 4.85 4.46
N ASP A 77 -11.17 5.82 5.21
CA ASP A 77 -12.21 6.73 4.76
C ASP A 77 -11.68 7.77 3.76
N VAL A 78 -10.53 8.37 4.05
CA VAL A 78 -9.83 9.29 3.13
C VAL A 78 -9.43 8.57 1.85
N ALA A 79 -8.88 7.36 1.95
CA ALA A 79 -8.54 6.54 0.78
C ALA A 79 -9.78 6.21 -0.05
N ALA A 80 -10.93 5.97 0.58
CA ALA A 80 -12.19 5.72 -0.11
C ALA A 80 -12.74 6.99 -0.79
N GLU A 81 -12.55 8.17 -0.20
CA GLU A 81 -12.90 9.45 -0.81
C GLU A 81 -12.02 9.75 -2.03
N LEU A 82 -10.69 9.62 -1.89
CA LEU A 82 -9.75 9.78 -3.00
C LEU A 82 -10.03 8.78 -4.13
N ALA A 83 -10.43 7.55 -3.83
CA ALA A 83 -10.78 6.56 -4.85
C ALA A 83 -12.05 6.90 -5.65
N ARG A 84 -12.90 7.81 -5.17
CA ARG A 84 -14.07 8.31 -5.92
C ARG A 84 -13.75 9.49 -6.82
N ASP A 85 -12.65 10.20 -6.56
CA ASP A 85 -12.19 11.31 -7.37
C ASP A 85 -11.44 10.79 -8.62
N PRO A 86 -11.96 11.00 -9.84
CA PRO A 86 -11.30 10.56 -11.07
C PRO A 86 -9.88 11.12 -11.24
N GLU A 87 -9.57 12.29 -10.71
CA GLU A 87 -8.23 12.90 -10.79
C GLU A 87 -7.21 12.16 -9.91
N CYS A 88 -7.69 11.51 -8.85
CA CYS A 88 -6.87 10.69 -7.95
C CYS A 88 -6.71 9.24 -8.46
N VAL A 89 -7.49 8.83 -9.46
CA VAL A 89 -7.47 7.46 -9.99
C VAL A 89 -6.51 7.33 -11.17
N ARG A 90 -5.61 6.35 -11.10
CA ARG A 90 -4.66 6.05 -12.18
C ARG A 90 -5.38 5.57 -13.46
N PRO A 91 -4.86 5.85 -14.67
CA PRO A 91 -5.42 5.34 -15.92
C PRO A 91 -5.59 3.82 -15.95
N VAL A 92 -6.57 3.33 -16.72
CA VAL A 92 -6.92 1.90 -16.81
C VAL A 92 -5.71 1.05 -17.20
N GLN A 93 -4.89 1.53 -18.12
CA GLN A 93 -3.68 0.87 -18.62
C GLN A 93 -2.67 0.63 -17.50
N GLU A 94 -2.41 1.65 -16.67
CA GLU A 94 -1.51 1.54 -15.51
C GLU A 94 -2.05 0.56 -14.48
N ARG A 95 -3.37 0.59 -14.21
CA ARG A 95 -4.00 -0.36 -13.29
C ARG A 95 -3.96 -1.79 -13.81
N ALA A 96 -4.15 -2.00 -15.11
CA ALA A 96 -4.06 -3.31 -15.73
C ALA A 96 -2.64 -3.90 -15.63
N VAL A 97 -1.62 -3.10 -15.94
CA VAL A 97 -0.21 -3.50 -15.79
C VAL A 97 0.13 -3.80 -14.34
N LEU A 98 -0.29 -2.94 -13.40
CA LEU A 98 -0.10 -3.19 -11.96
C LEU A 98 -0.78 -4.49 -11.54
N THR A 99 -1.99 -4.76 -12.01
CA THR A 99 -2.72 -5.99 -11.70
C THR A 99 -1.99 -7.23 -12.20
N LEU A 100 -1.45 -7.22 -13.43
CA LEU A 100 -0.62 -8.31 -13.94
C LEU A 100 0.59 -8.55 -13.04
N ILE A 101 1.32 -7.49 -12.66
CA ILE A 101 2.46 -7.61 -11.75
C ILE A 101 2.02 -8.23 -10.42
N LEU A 102 0.92 -7.79 -9.84
CA LEU A 102 0.43 -8.33 -8.56
C LEU A 102 -0.03 -9.78 -8.66
N ILE A 103 -0.64 -10.18 -9.77
CA ILE A 103 -1.02 -11.59 -9.99
C ILE A 103 0.23 -12.47 -9.99
N HIS A 104 1.24 -12.10 -10.78
CA HIS A 104 2.43 -12.93 -10.99
C HIS A 104 3.42 -12.87 -9.82
N SER A 105 3.52 -11.74 -9.12
CA SER A 105 4.43 -11.58 -8.00
C SER A 105 3.79 -11.89 -6.64
N VAL A 106 2.48 -11.74 -6.47
CA VAL A 106 1.82 -11.90 -5.17
C VAL A 106 0.83 -13.04 -5.19
N ALA A 107 -0.18 -12.99 -6.06
CA ALA A 107 -1.29 -13.94 -6.01
C ALA A 107 -0.85 -15.38 -6.30
N ILE A 108 -0.08 -15.61 -7.37
CA ILE A 108 0.42 -16.94 -7.74
C ILE A 108 1.39 -17.49 -6.67
N PRO A 109 2.44 -16.75 -6.23
CA PRO A 109 3.33 -17.25 -5.18
C PRO A 109 2.63 -17.52 -3.86
N ARG A 110 1.63 -16.71 -3.48
CA ARG A 110 0.83 -16.94 -2.27
C ARG A 110 -0.03 -18.20 -2.40
N ALA A 111 -0.70 -18.39 -3.54
CA ALA A 111 -1.47 -19.61 -3.80
C ALA A 111 -0.58 -20.88 -3.81
N ALA A 112 0.69 -20.74 -4.19
CA ALA A 112 1.69 -21.81 -4.13
C ALA A 112 2.28 -22.05 -2.72
N GLY A 113 1.91 -21.24 -1.72
CA GLY A 113 2.45 -21.33 -0.36
C GLY A 113 3.86 -20.72 -0.17
N SER A 114 4.36 -20.02 -1.19
CA SER A 114 5.72 -19.45 -1.22
C SER A 114 5.79 -18.02 -0.68
N LEU A 115 4.64 -17.38 -0.46
CA LEU A 115 4.53 -16.03 0.11
C LEU A 115 3.50 -16.04 1.23
N THR A 116 3.78 -15.36 2.34
CA THR A 116 2.82 -15.25 3.46
C THR A 116 1.60 -14.41 3.05
N ASP A 117 0.45 -14.72 3.66
CA ASP A 117 -0.84 -14.11 3.30
C ASP A 117 -0.87 -12.59 3.47
N ASP A 118 -0.13 -12.05 4.45
CA ASP A 118 -0.09 -10.63 4.76
C ASP A 118 1.04 -9.85 4.04
N SER A 119 2.02 -10.55 3.44
CA SER A 119 3.16 -9.89 2.79
C SER A 119 2.84 -9.45 1.37
N TRP A 120 2.93 -8.15 1.10
CA TRP A 120 2.85 -7.58 -0.25
C TRP A 120 4.22 -7.37 -0.88
N LEU A 121 5.30 -7.58 -0.12
CA LEU A 121 6.66 -7.56 -0.62
C LEU A 121 6.97 -8.94 -1.16
N SER A 122 7.13 -9.01 -2.47
CA SER A 122 7.39 -10.25 -3.14
C SER A 122 8.86 -10.37 -3.54
N PRO A 123 9.53 -11.48 -3.23
CA PRO A 123 10.81 -11.83 -3.82
C PRO A 123 10.67 -12.44 -5.22
N TYR A 124 9.45 -12.56 -5.75
CA TYR A 124 9.15 -13.19 -7.04
C TYR A 124 8.87 -12.11 -8.10
N PRO A 125 9.88 -11.69 -8.88
CA PRO A 125 9.67 -10.70 -9.93
C PRO A 125 8.80 -11.23 -11.06
N THR A 126 7.99 -10.35 -11.63
CA THR A 126 7.32 -10.59 -12.91
C THR A 126 8.25 -10.15 -14.05
N PRO A 127 8.77 -11.06 -14.88
CA PRO A 127 9.67 -10.70 -15.98
C PRO A 127 8.98 -9.82 -17.02
N ILE A 128 9.73 -8.92 -17.67
CA ILE A 128 9.17 -8.05 -18.71
C ILE A 128 8.56 -8.84 -19.87
N ASP A 129 9.16 -9.97 -20.23
CA ASP A 129 8.65 -10.81 -21.32
C ASP A 129 7.34 -11.50 -20.96
N GLU A 130 7.10 -11.79 -19.67
CA GLU A 130 5.79 -12.27 -19.21
C GLU A 130 4.74 -11.17 -19.35
N LEU A 131 5.06 -9.93 -18.96
CA LEU A 131 4.17 -8.80 -19.15
C LEU A 131 3.84 -8.57 -20.63
N ARG A 132 4.84 -8.64 -21.52
CA ARG A 132 4.66 -8.52 -22.98
C ARG A 132 3.76 -9.61 -23.55
N ARG A 133 3.85 -10.84 -23.03
CA ARG A 133 3.01 -11.96 -23.46
C ARG A 133 1.55 -11.84 -22.99
N ARG A 134 1.32 -11.23 -21.82
CA ARG A 134 0.00 -11.21 -21.17
C ARG A 134 -0.79 -9.92 -21.39
N THR A 135 -0.10 -8.83 -21.69
CA THR A 135 -0.74 -7.54 -21.91
C THR A 135 -1.40 -7.47 -23.29
N GLN A 136 -2.50 -6.71 -23.37
CA GLN A 136 -3.11 -6.31 -24.65
C GLN A 136 -2.61 -4.93 -25.11
N LEU A 137 -1.75 -4.27 -24.33
CA LEU A 137 -1.22 -2.95 -24.63
C LEU A 137 -0.10 -3.02 -25.68
N PRO A 138 0.00 -2.02 -26.57
CA PRO A 138 1.21 -1.81 -27.37
C PRO A 138 2.45 -1.69 -26.49
N LEU A 139 3.61 -2.11 -27.00
CA LEU A 139 4.88 -2.11 -26.24
C LEU A 139 5.21 -0.72 -25.66
N GLY A 140 5.04 0.35 -26.42
CA GLY A 140 5.31 1.72 -25.96
C GLY A 140 4.38 2.18 -24.82
N GLU A 141 3.13 1.71 -24.81
CA GLU A 141 2.18 1.98 -23.73
C GLU A 141 2.50 1.17 -22.47
N LEU A 142 2.93 -0.09 -22.63
CA LEU A 142 3.42 -0.91 -21.52
C LEU A 142 4.62 -0.24 -20.84
N GLU A 143 5.63 0.16 -21.60
CA GLU A 143 6.84 0.80 -21.06
C GLU A 143 6.53 2.15 -20.40
N THR A 144 5.61 2.93 -20.98
CA THR A 144 5.15 4.18 -20.37
C THR A 144 4.40 3.94 -19.06
N SER A 145 3.53 2.93 -19.02
CA SER A 145 2.80 2.55 -17.81
C SER A 145 3.76 2.08 -16.71
N LEU A 146 4.73 1.22 -17.03
CA LEU A 146 5.76 0.77 -16.08
C LEU A 146 6.58 1.93 -15.53
N ARG A 147 6.99 2.88 -16.39
CA ARG A 147 7.71 4.08 -15.96
C ARG A 147 6.89 4.91 -14.96
N ARG A 148 5.60 5.15 -15.25
CA ARG A 148 4.71 5.92 -14.38
C ARG A 148 4.44 5.21 -13.05
N LEU A 149 4.19 3.90 -13.08
CA LEU A 149 4.02 3.10 -11.87
C LEU A 149 5.26 3.11 -10.98
N ARG A 150 6.46 3.09 -11.57
CA ARG A 150 7.72 3.23 -10.84
C ARG A 150 7.89 4.61 -10.22
N LEU A 151 7.60 5.68 -10.97
CA LEU A 151 7.64 7.05 -10.43
C LEU A 151 6.63 7.24 -9.28
N ALA A 152 5.50 6.55 -9.32
CA ALA A 152 4.52 6.53 -8.24
C ALA A 152 4.92 5.65 -7.04
N GLY A 153 6.00 4.86 -7.15
CA GLY A 153 6.41 3.89 -6.12
C GLY A 153 5.48 2.69 -5.97
N LEU A 154 4.59 2.45 -6.94
CA LEU A 154 3.69 1.28 -6.96
C LEU A 154 4.41 0.02 -7.46
N VAL A 155 5.49 0.18 -8.22
CA VAL A 155 6.30 -0.92 -8.75
C VAL A 155 7.77 -0.61 -8.56
N SER A 156 8.55 -1.63 -8.22
CA SER A 156 10.01 -1.59 -8.23
C SER A 156 10.55 -2.53 -9.31
N GLN A 157 11.64 -2.13 -9.96
CA GLN A 157 12.37 -3.02 -10.88
C GLN A 157 13.53 -3.65 -10.11
N VAL A 158 13.59 -4.97 -10.10
CA VAL A 158 14.72 -5.73 -9.56
C VAL A 158 15.52 -6.28 -10.73
N LYS A 159 16.85 -6.24 -10.62
CA LYS A 159 17.75 -6.83 -11.62
C LYS A 159 17.95 -8.30 -11.27
N ALA A 160 18.04 -9.14 -12.30
CA ALA A 160 18.50 -10.51 -12.15
C ALA A 160 19.85 -10.62 -12.88
N GLY A 161 20.94 -10.82 -12.13
CA GLY A 161 22.28 -11.04 -12.72
C GLY A 161 22.76 -9.98 -13.73
N ALA A 162 23.83 -10.32 -14.45
CA ALA A 162 24.41 -9.47 -15.50
C ALA A 162 23.67 -9.59 -16.85
N ASP A 163 23.02 -10.74 -17.10
CA ASP A 163 22.45 -11.11 -18.40
C ASP A 163 20.92 -11.22 -18.43
N ASP A 164 20.23 -11.03 -17.29
CA ASP A 164 18.76 -11.08 -17.24
C ASP A 164 18.20 -9.65 -17.08
N ALA A 165 17.20 -9.34 -17.90
CA ALA A 165 16.49 -8.05 -17.92
C ALA A 165 15.79 -7.74 -16.58
N GLY A 166 15.77 -8.72 -15.67
CA GLY A 166 15.17 -8.62 -14.35
C GLY A 166 13.66 -8.65 -14.44
N GLY A 167 13.01 -8.08 -13.44
CA GLY A 167 11.56 -7.99 -13.46
C GLY A 167 11.00 -7.00 -12.47
N PHE A 168 9.68 -7.05 -12.34
CA PHE A 168 8.92 -6.06 -11.60
C PHE A 168 8.26 -6.71 -10.38
N VAL A 169 8.37 -6.03 -9.25
CA VAL A 169 7.76 -6.41 -7.97
C VAL A 169 6.92 -5.25 -7.43
N PRO A 170 6.01 -5.48 -6.47
CA PRO A 170 5.30 -4.40 -5.80
C PRO A 170 6.28 -3.40 -5.18
N GLY A 171 5.98 -2.12 -5.32
CA GLY A 171 6.82 -1.03 -4.84
C GLY A 171 6.54 -0.62 -3.38
N PRO A 172 7.28 0.37 -2.88
CA PRO A 172 7.22 0.81 -1.47
C PRO A 172 5.84 1.31 -1.02
N GLN A 173 4.96 1.75 -1.95
CA GLN A 173 3.60 2.19 -1.57
C GLN A 173 2.78 1.08 -0.89
N PHE A 174 3.11 -0.20 -1.13
CA PHE A 174 2.40 -1.32 -0.51
C PHE A 174 2.65 -1.46 1.00
N HIS A 175 3.74 -0.89 1.53
CA HIS A 175 3.96 -0.81 2.97
C HIS A 175 2.91 0.03 3.68
N ARG A 176 2.31 0.99 2.96
CA ARG A 176 1.41 2.01 3.49
C ARG A 176 -0.05 1.57 3.53
N LEU A 177 -0.35 0.35 3.09
CA LEU A 177 -1.69 -0.21 3.21
C LEU A 177 -2.01 -0.48 4.68
N THR A 178 -3.15 0.02 5.14
CA THR A 178 -3.76 -0.41 6.41
C THR A 178 -4.13 -1.89 6.32
N ASP A 179 -4.35 -2.56 7.45
CA ASP A 179 -4.79 -3.97 7.44
C ASP A 179 -6.11 -4.15 6.69
N ALA A 180 -7.03 -3.18 6.79
CA ALA A 180 -8.28 -3.21 6.05
C ALA A 180 -8.06 -3.03 4.54
N ALA A 181 -7.16 -2.14 4.13
CA ALA A 181 -6.78 -1.98 2.73
C ALA A 181 -6.09 -3.24 2.17
N ARG A 182 -5.16 -3.85 2.92
CA ARG A 182 -4.51 -5.12 2.53
C ARG A 182 -5.54 -6.22 2.31
N ARG A 183 -6.47 -6.41 3.26
CA ARG A 183 -7.54 -7.41 3.16
C ARG A 183 -8.43 -7.16 1.94
N ARG A 184 -8.87 -5.92 1.70
CA ARG A 184 -9.66 -5.58 0.51
C ARG A 184 -8.90 -5.89 -0.77
N MET A 185 -7.64 -5.49 -0.86
CA MET A 185 -6.81 -5.72 -2.03
C MET A 185 -6.55 -7.20 -2.27
N GLN A 186 -6.42 -8.00 -1.20
CA GLN A 186 -6.31 -9.45 -1.29
C GLN A 186 -7.58 -10.09 -1.87
N GLU A 187 -8.76 -9.64 -1.43
CA GLU A 187 -10.02 -10.09 -2.04
C GLU A 187 -10.09 -9.76 -3.52
N GLU A 188 -9.73 -8.53 -3.92
CA GLU A 188 -9.70 -8.13 -5.34
C GLU A 188 -8.74 -9.00 -6.16
N LEU A 189 -7.55 -9.32 -5.62
CA LEU A 189 -6.61 -10.19 -6.30
C LEU A 189 -7.14 -11.61 -6.46
N ILE A 190 -7.83 -12.16 -5.46
CA ILE A 190 -8.47 -13.47 -5.57
C ILE A 190 -9.53 -13.45 -6.68
N LEU A 191 -10.35 -12.40 -6.71
CA LEU A 191 -11.37 -12.23 -7.74
C LEU A 191 -10.76 -12.09 -9.15
N ALA A 192 -9.60 -11.42 -9.27
CA ALA A 192 -8.90 -11.25 -10.54
C ALA A 192 -8.17 -12.51 -11.02
N ALA A 193 -7.51 -13.25 -10.12
CA ALA A 193 -6.69 -14.40 -10.46
C ALA A 193 -7.51 -15.70 -10.60
N GLY A 194 -8.59 -15.84 -9.85
CA GLY A 194 -9.43 -17.04 -9.83
C GLY A 194 -10.91 -16.69 -9.67
N PRO A 195 -11.53 -16.01 -10.65
CA PRO A 195 -12.89 -15.49 -10.56
C PRO A 195 -13.94 -16.58 -10.30
N ASP A 196 -13.70 -17.81 -10.73
CA ASP A 196 -14.63 -18.94 -10.59
C ASP A 196 -14.28 -19.87 -9.43
N SER A 197 -13.32 -19.49 -8.58
CA SER A 197 -12.95 -20.27 -7.42
C SER A 197 -14.05 -20.26 -6.34
N PRO A 198 -14.16 -21.31 -5.50
CA PRO A 198 -15.05 -21.31 -4.34
C PRO A 198 -14.81 -20.12 -3.41
N LEU A 199 -13.54 -19.69 -3.27
CA LEU A 199 -13.16 -18.54 -2.48
C LEU A 199 -13.70 -17.22 -3.07
N ALA A 200 -13.63 -17.06 -4.39
CA ALA A 200 -14.25 -15.93 -5.09
C ALA A 200 -15.78 -15.89 -4.89
N ALA A 201 -16.44 -17.05 -4.95
CA ALA A 201 -17.88 -17.14 -4.66
C ALA A 201 -18.21 -16.71 -3.22
N ALA A 202 -17.41 -17.14 -2.23
CA ALA A 202 -17.57 -16.75 -0.83
C ALA A 202 -17.35 -15.25 -0.60
N ILE A 203 -16.35 -14.64 -1.25
CA ILE A 203 -16.11 -13.19 -1.20
C ILE A 203 -17.33 -12.43 -1.74
N ARG A 204 -17.85 -12.81 -2.91
CA ARG A 204 -19.03 -12.17 -3.50
C ARG A 204 -20.27 -12.31 -2.60
N ALA A 205 -20.49 -13.48 -2.00
CA ALA A 205 -21.59 -13.69 -1.07
C ALA A 205 -21.50 -12.78 0.17
N ARG A 206 -20.32 -12.68 0.77
CA ARG A 206 -20.08 -11.78 1.93
C ARG A 206 -20.31 -10.31 1.59
N ARG A 207 -19.95 -9.86 0.38
CA ARG A 207 -20.17 -8.47 -0.06
C ARG A 207 -21.65 -8.16 -0.18
N ARG A 208 -22.43 -9.05 -0.82
CA ARG A 208 -23.89 -8.90 -0.93
C ARG A 208 -24.57 -8.80 0.44
N GLY A 209 -24.15 -9.60 1.42
CA GLY A 209 -24.68 -9.51 2.79
C GLY A 209 -24.42 -8.15 3.45
N ARG A 210 -23.21 -7.60 3.30
CA ARG A 210 -22.87 -6.27 3.85
C ARG A 210 -23.62 -5.13 3.17
N GLU A 211 -23.93 -5.26 1.88
CA GLU A 211 -24.74 -4.28 1.16
C GLU A 211 -26.19 -4.31 1.63
N HIS A 212 -26.73 -5.50 1.89
CA HIS A 212 -28.07 -5.68 2.45
C HIS A 212 -28.20 -5.06 3.85
N ASP A 213 -27.27 -5.37 4.76
CA ASP A 213 -27.26 -4.81 6.12
C ASP A 213 -27.14 -3.27 6.13
N ARG A 214 -26.44 -2.69 5.15
CA ARG A 214 -26.33 -1.23 5.02
C ARG A 214 -27.59 -0.60 4.45
N GLY A 215 -28.31 -1.29 3.57
CA GLY A 215 -29.57 -0.82 3.00
C GLY A 215 -30.73 -0.84 4.00
N GLU A 216 -30.72 -1.73 4.98
CA GLU A 216 -31.77 -1.79 6.03
C GLU A 216 -31.60 -0.74 7.15
N ILE A 217 -30.44 -0.09 7.24
CA ILE A 217 -30.11 0.92 8.26
C ILE A 217 -30.27 2.36 7.72
N THR A 218 -30.66 2.54 6.45
CA THR A 218 -30.93 3.86 5.82
C THR A 218 -32.41 4.03 5.54
#